data_AF-A0A9E5R4G8-F1
#
_entry.id   AF-A0A9E5R4G8-F1
#
_cell.length_a   1.000
_cell.length_b   1.000
_cell.length_c   1.000
_cell.angle_alpha   90.00
_cell.angle_beta   90.00
_cell.angle_gamma   90.00
#
_symmetry.space_group_name_H-M   'P 1'
#
loop_
_entity.id
_entity.type
_entity.pdbx_description
1 polymer ?
#
loop_
_entity_poly.entity_id
_entity_poly.type
_entity_poly.pdbx_seq_one_letter_code
_entity_poly.pdbx_strand_id
1 'polypeptide(L)'
;MTRKRDFKLHNLSTLAGASLRVFLGALPQGRIAPRYYLNILLTGLIVLLATPFRWYEYWVYRGRLRRFKMIEPPLFVLGHWRSGTTFLHNVLCQDPRSGYLTTYQSLFPEIWPASGFSKALCGQ
;
A
#
# COMPACT_ATOMS: atom_id res chain seq x y z
N MET A 1 26.48 16.72 6.91
CA MET A 1 25.26 17.58 6.92
C MET A 1 24.67 17.61 5.52
N THR A 2 23.82 16.64 5.16
CA THR A 2 23.19 16.58 3.84
C THR A 2 21.83 17.26 3.88
N ARG A 3 21.71 18.33 3.08
CA ARG A 3 20.49 19.09 2.80
C ARG A 3 19.36 18.10 2.46
N LYS A 4 18.43 17.88 3.39
CA LYS A 4 17.17 17.18 3.10
C LYS A 4 16.49 17.98 2.00
N ARG A 5 16.49 17.44 0.79
CA ARG A 5 15.65 17.95 -0.29
C ARG A 5 14.24 17.62 0.15
N ASP A 6 13.49 18.64 0.58
CA ASP A 6 12.08 18.50 0.85
C ASP A 6 11.43 17.97 -0.42
N PHE A 7 11.08 16.68 -0.40
CA PHE A 7 10.24 16.07 -1.41
C PHE A 7 8.87 16.74 -1.31
N LYS A 8 8.74 17.92 -1.91
CA LYS A 8 7.48 18.65 -2.04
C LYS A 8 6.62 17.88 -3.04
N LEU A 9 5.90 16.84 -2.58
CA LEU A 9 4.71 16.42 -3.29
C LEU A 9 3.73 17.60 -3.24
N HIS A 10 3.52 18.22 -4.39
CA HIS A 10 2.64 19.37 -4.51
C HIS A 10 1.21 18.91 -4.17
N ASN A 11 0.66 19.44 -3.07
CA ASN A 11 -0.75 19.43 -2.68
C ASN A 11 -1.43 18.10 -2.32
N LEU A 12 -0.75 16.96 -2.38
CA LEU A 12 -1.32 15.66 -1.98
C LEU A 12 -0.55 15.08 -0.78
N SER A 13 -1.27 14.91 0.32
CA SER A 13 -0.75 14.23 1.51
C SER A 13 -0.55 12.74 1.18
N THR A 14 0.52 12.13 1.71
CA THR A 14 0.71 10.66 1.64
C THR A 14 -0.48 9.89 2.24
N LEU A 15 -1.27 10.54 3.10
CA LEU A 15 -2.54 10.05 3.63
C LEU A 15 -3.68 9.93 2.60
N ALA A 16 -3.56 10.44 1.38
CA ALA A 16 -4.59 10.26 0.34
C ALA A 16 -4.87 8.76 0.06
N GLY A 17 -3.89 7.90 0.35
CA GLY A 17 -4.04 6.45 0.25
C GLY A 17 -4.61 5.73 1.49
N ALA A 18 -4.77 6.42 2.61
CA ALA A 18 -5.20 5.84 3.89
C ALA A 18 -6.73 5.78 4.03
N SER A 19 -7.24 4.96 4.95
CA SER A 19 -8.69 4.80 5.17
C SER A 19 -9.24 6.03 5.88
N LEU A 20 -10.54 6.23 5.76
CA LEU A 20 -11.25 7.24 6.53
C LEU A 20 -10.95 7.11 8.04
N ARG A 21 -10.80 5.88 8.55
CA ARG A 21 -10.46 5.61 9.96
C ARG A 21 -9.05 6.07 10.31
N VAL A 22 -8.06 5.71 9.50
CA VAL A 22 -6.65 6.10 9.72
C VAL A 22 -6.50 7.62 9.54
N PHE A 23 -7.19 8.20 8.58
CA PHE A 23 -7.23 9.64 8.36
C PHE A 23 -7.81 10.38 9.56
N LEU A 24 -9.01 9.99 10.03
CA LEU A 24 -9.65 10.59 11.21
C LEU A 24 -8.83 10.37 12.50
N GLY A 25 -8.19 9.22 12.66
CA GLY A 25 -7.33 8.92 13.80
C GLY A 25 -5.99 9.68 13.79
N ALA A 26 -5.49 10.07 12.62
CA ALA A 26 -4.27 10.84 12.46
C ALA A 26 -4.47 12.36 12.67
N LEU A 27 -5.66 12.89 12.39
CA LEU A 27 -6.01 14.30 12.61
C LEU A 27 -5.74 14.81 14.04
N PRO A 28 -6.12 14.12 15.12
CA PRO A 28 -5.88 14.59 16.49
C PRO A 28 -4.40 14.51 16.92
N GLN A 29 -3.54 13.77 16.19
CA GLN A 29 -2.14 13.55 16.57
C GLN A 29 -1.20 14.64 16.03
N GLY A 30 -1.63 15.41 15.03
CA GLY A 30 -0.81 16.43 14.36
C GLY A 30 -1.15 17.86 14.76
N ARG A 31 -0.12 18.72 14.95
CA ARG A 31 -0.31 20.17 14.97
C ARG A 31 -0.40 20.68 13.54
N ILE A 32 -1.58 21.11 13.12
CA ILE A 32 -1.86 21.55 11.75
C ILE A 32 -1.76 23.08 11.67
N ALA A 33 -0.87 23.58 10.82
CA ALA A 33 -0.83 25.01 10.51
C ALA A 33 -2.03 25.40 9.63
N PRO A 34 -2.62 26.59 9.82
CA PRO A 34 -3.89 26.97 9.19
C PRO A 34 -3.86 26.98 7.65
N ARG A 35 -2.67 27.12 7.06
CA ARG A 35 -2.45 27.04 5.62
C ARG A 35 -2.80 25.67 5.01
N TYR A 36 -2.84 24.60 5.81
CA TYR A 36 -3.02 23.23 5.31
C TYR A 36 -4.44 22.68 5.50
N TYR A 37 -5.38 23.45 6.06
CA TYR A 37 -6.78 23.01 6.21
C TYR A 37 -7.44 22.69 4.87
N LEU A 38 -7.16 23.47 3.82
CA LEU A 38 -7.70 23.20 2.49
C LEU A 38 -7.22 21.85 1.94
N ASN A 39 -5.93 21.53 2.13
CA ASN A 39 -5.37 20.26 1.67
C ASN A 39 -5.95 19.07 2.45
N ILE A 40 -6.21 19.25 3.75
CA ILE A 40 -6.87 18.25 4.59
C ILE A 40 -8.31 18.03 4.12
N LEU A 41 -9.05 19.09 3.83
CA LEU A 41 -10.41 18.99 3.30
C LEU A 41 -10.45 18.26 1.95
N LEU A 42 -9.57 18.64 1.02
CA LEU A 42 -9.46 18.00 -0.30
C LEU A 42 -9.06 16.51 -0.18
N THR A 43 -8.09 16.20 0.68
CA THR A 43 -7.68 14.81 0.95
C THR A 43 -8.82 14.02 1.59
N GLY A 44 -9.54 14.61 2.54
CA GLY A 44 -10.69 14.02 3.19
C GLY A 44 -11.83 13.73 2.22
N LEU A 45 -12.10 14.63 1.27
CA LEU A 45 -13.10 14.42 0.22
C LEU A 45 -12.71 13.25 -0.70
N ILE A 46 -11.45 13.17 -1.11
CA ILE A 46 -10.93 12.05 -1.91
C ILE A 46 -11.08 10.72 -1.15
N VAL A 47 -10.70 10.69 0.12
CA VAL A 47 -10.83 9.50 0.97
C VAL A 47 -12.29 9.12 1.17
N LEU A 48 -13.19 10.08 1.37
CA LEU A 48 -14.62 9.85 1.54
C LEU A 48 -15.23 9.22 0.28
N LEU A 49 -14.91 9.75 -0.91
CA LEU A 49 -15.37 9.20 -2.19
C LEU A 49 -14.79 7.81 -2.48
N ALA A 50 -13.55 7.54 -2.07
CA ALA A 50 -12.90 6.23 -2.25
C ALA A 50 -13.36 5.18 -1.23
N THR A 51 -13.87 5.59 -0.06
CA THR A 51 -14.31 4.68 1.02
C THR A 51 -15.39 3.67 0.61
N PRO A 52 -16.50 4.05 -0.06
CA PRO A 52 -17.51 3.07 -0.46
C PRO A 52 -16.96 2.06 -1.47
N PHE A 53 -16.06 2.48 -2.36
CA PHE A 53 -15.40 1.58 -3.31
C PHE A 53 -14.53 0.55 -2.59
N ARG A 54 -13.70 0.98 -1.63
CA ARG A 54 -12.90 0.07 -0.80
C ARG A 54 -13.75 -0.90 0.00
N TRP A 55 -14.87 -0.42 0.55
CA TRP A 55 -15.76 -1.29 1.31
C TRP A 55 -16.40 -2.34 0.42
N TYR A 56 -16.88 -1.95 -0.77
CA TYR A 56 -17.40 -2.88 -1.76
C TYR A 56 -16.38 -3.97 -2.13
N GLU A 57 -15.14 -3.58 -2.43
CA GLU A 57 -14.05 -4.53 -2.72
C GLU A 57 -13.78 -5.47 -1.54
N TYR A 58 -13.68 -4.94 -0.32
CA TYR A 58 -13.49 -5.76 0.87
C TYR A 58 -14.61 -6.80 1.05
N TRP A 59 -15.87 -6.41 0.82
CA TRP A 59 -17.01 -7.31 0.94
C TRP A 59 -17.00 -8.45 -0.07
N VAL A 60 -16.58 -8.17 -1.31
CA VAL A 60 -16.45 -9.19 -2.36
C VAL A 60 -15.30 -10.15 -2.05
N TYR A 61 -14.13 -9.62 -1.69
CA TYR A 61 -12.90 -10.43 -1.57
C TYR A 61 -12.69 -11.06 -0.18
N ARG A 62 -13.35 -10.59 0.89
CA ARG A 62 -13.22 -11.21 2.23
C ARG A 62 -13.47 -12.71 2.23
N GLY A 63 -14.38 -13.18 1.37
CA GLY A 63 -14.70 -14.61 1.25
C GLY A 63 -13.54 -15.40 0.66
N ARG A 64 -12.83 -14.83 -0.31
CA ARG A 64 -11.64 -15.43 -0.93
C ARG A 64 -10.44 -15.37 0.01
N LEU A 65 -10.24 -14.26 0.72
CA LEU A 65 -9.15 -14.12 1.71
C LEU A 65 -9.31 -15.12 2.86
N ARG A 66 -10.51 -15.31 3.41
CA ARG A 66 -10.75 -16.27 4.50
C ARG A 66 -10.55 -17.73 4.07
N ARG A 67 -10.72 -18.03 2.78
CA ARG A 67 -10.52 -19.37 2.20
C ARG A 67 -9.11 -19.57 1.67
N PHE A 68 -8.31 -18.52 1.56
CA PHE A 68 -6.94 -18.62 1.09
C PHE A 68 -6.10 -19.29 2.17
N LYS A 69 -5.58 -20.47 1.85
CA LYS A 69 -4.61 -21.19 2.66
C LYS A 69 -3.32 -21.22 1.86
N MET A 70 -2.22 -20.75 2.46
CA MET A 70 -0.90 -20.85 1.86
C MET A 70 -0.58 -22.34 1.64
N ILE A 71 -0.42 -22.73 0.37
CA ILE A 71 -0.15 -24.11 -0.03
C ILE A 71 1.34 -24.43 0.18
N GLU A 72 2.20 -23.45 -0.07
CA GLU A 72 3.66 -23.56 0.03
C GLU A 72 4.21 -22.63 1.13
N PRO A 73 5.31 -23.02 1.80
CA PRO A 73 5.94 -22.17 2.81
C PRO A 73 6.55 -20.91 2.17
N PRO A 74 6.48 -19.74 2.83
CA PRO A 74 7.02 -18.50 2.30
C PRO A 74 8.56 -18.52 2.25
N LEU A 75 9.13 -17.99 1.17
CA LEU A 75 10.57 -17.83 0.99
C LEU A 75 11.03 -16.46 1.51
N PHE A 76 11.97 -16.46 2.44
CA PHE A 76 12.60 -15.23 2.95
C PHE A 76 14.04 -15.12 2.46
N VAL A 77 14.35 -14.07 1.71
CA VAL A 77 15.71 -13.77 1.25
C VAL A 77 16.42 -12.93 2.32
N LEU A 78 17.40 -13.52 3.00
CA LEU A 78 18.25 -12.85 3.99
C LEU A 78 19.68 -12.75 3.46
N GLY A 79 20.38 -11.65 3.77
CA GLY A 79 21.76 -11.46 3.35
C GLY A 79 22.35 -10.16 3.87
N HIS A 80 23.68 -10.05 3.77
CA HIS A 80 24.39 -8.82 4.11
C HIS A 80 24.08 -7.70 3.10
N TRP A 81 24.24 -6.45 3.52
CA TRP A 81 24.05 -5.30 2.63
C TRP A 81 25.07 -5.39 1.46
N ARG A 82 24.64 -5.06 0.23
CA ARG A 82 25.40 -5.23 -1.04
C ARG A 82 25.63 -6.69 -1.50
N SER A 83 25.09 -7.71 -0.84
CA SER A 83 25.22 -9.11 -1.31
C SER A 83 24.36 -9.49 -2.52
N GLY A 84 23.75 -8.53 -3.23
CA GLY A 84 22.94 -8.82 -4.41
C GLY A 84 21.56 -9.42 -4.13
N THR A 85 21.05 -9.32 -2.89
CA THR A 85 19.71 -9.84 -2.51
C THR A 85 18.59 -9.23 -3.36
N THR A 86 18.74 -7.98 -3.81
CA THR A 86 17.80 -7.34 -4.75
C THR A 86 17.77 -8.02 -6.11
N PHE A 87 18.92 -8.44 -6.65
CA PHE A 87 18.98 -9.13 -7.93
C PHE A 87 18.31 -10.50 -7.83
N LEU A 88 18.59 -11.25 -6.76
CA LEU A 88 17.94 -12.53 -6.48
C LEU A 88 16.41 -12.37 -6.35
N HIS A 89 15.94 -11.37 -5.60
CA HIS A 89 14.52 -11.07 -5.49
C HIS A 89 13.87 -10.80 -6.86
N ASN A 90 14.53 -10.03 -7.73
CA ASN A 90 14.02 -9.74 -9.07
C ASN A 90 13.94 -10.97 -9.97
N VAL A 91 14.88 -11.92 -9.84
CA VAL A 91 14.83 -13.20 -10.57
C VAL A 91 13.66 -14.06 -10.07
N LEU A 92 13.47 -14.13 -8.75
CA LEU A 92 12.34 -14.87 -8.16
C LEU A 92 10.99 -14.32 -8.63
N CYS A 93 10.85 -12.99 -8.72
CA CYS A 93 9.65 -12.31 -9.23
C CYS A 93 9.27 -12.68 -10.68
N GLN A 94 10.17 -13.30 -11.46
CA GLN A 94 9.85 -13.73 -12.83
C GLN A 94 9.13 -15.07 -12.87
N ASP A 95 9.17 -15.86 -11.79
CA ASP A 95 8.44 -17.12 -11.70
C ASP A 95 6.94 -16.84 -11.52
N PRO A 96 6.06 -17.30 -12.45
CA PRO A 96 4.61 -17.13 -12.33
C PRO A 96 4.02 -17.81 -11.09
N ARG A 97 4.72 -18.76 -10.46
CA ARG A 97 4.29 -19.39 -9.20
C ARG A 97 4.52 -18.50 -7.99
N SER A 98 5.38 -17.49 -8.11
CA SER A 98 5.77 -16.63 -6.99
C SER A 98 4.81 -15.46 -6.78
N GLY A 99 4.32 -15.33 -5.56
CA GLY A 99 3.63 -14.12 -5.11
C GLY A 99 4.61 -13.17 -4.42
N TYR A 100 4.71 -11.93 -4.90
CA TYR A 100 5.55 -10.90 -4.29
C TYR A 100 4.81 -9.58 -4.12
N LEU A 101 5.27 -8.78 -3.16
CA LEU A 101 4.71 -7.46 -2.90
C LEU A 101 5.32 -6.44 -3.85
N THR A 102 4.48 -5.76 -4.63
CA THR A 102 4.93 -4.63 -5.45
C THR A 102 5.11 -3.38 -4.58
N THR A 103 5.98 -2.46 -5.00
CA THR A 103 6.18 -1.17 -4.31
C THR A 103 4.86 -0.43 -4.12
N TYR A 104 3.97 -0.47 -5.10
CA TYR A 104 2.66 0.17 -5.02
C TYR A 104 1.80 -0.41 -3.89
N GLN A 105 1.72 -1.74 -3.78
CA GLN A 105 0.99 -2.43 -2.72
C GLN A 105 1.58 -2.16 -1.34
N SER A 106 2.91 -2.00 -1.24
CA SER A 106 3.56 -1.64 0.03
C SER A 106 3.25 -0.20 0.48
N LEU A 107 3.11 0.72 -0.47
CA LEU A 107 2.83 2.13 -0.18
C LEU A 107 1.34 2.37 0.09
N PHE A 108 0.47 1.59 -0.54
CA PHE A 108 -0.99 1.73 -0.44
C PHE A 108 -1.63 0.38 -0.13
N PRO A 109 -1.48 -0.15 1.10
CA PRO A 109 -2.01 -1.46 1.45
C PRO A 109 -3.54 -1.53 1.37
N GLU A 110 -4.21 -0.37 1.48
CA GLU A 110 -5.66 -0.29 1.45
C GLU A 110 -6.27 -0.03 0.08
N ILE A 111 -5.50 0.55 -0.85
CA ILE A 111 -5.95 0.71 -2.23
C ILE A 111 -5.49 -0.55 -2.93
N TRP A 112 -6.42 -1.49 -3.02
CA TRP A 112 -6.20 -2.80 -3.57
C TRP A 112 -6.68 -2.81 -5.01
N PRO A 113 -5.91 -2.34 -6.02
CA PRO A 113 -6.46 -2.25 -7.36
C PRO A 113 -6.72 -3.68 -7.82
N ALA A 114 -7.99 -3.93 -8.12
CA ALA A 114 -8.68 -5.20 -8.35
C ALA A 114 -8.10 -6.16 -9.42
N SER A 115 -6.85 -6.02 -9.84
CA SER A 115 -6.20 -6.88 -10.84
C SER A 115 -4.90 -7.57 -10.35
N GLY A 116 -4.25 -7.07 -9.29
CA GLY A 116 -2.91 -7.53 -8.90
C GLY A 116 -2.85 -8.68 -7.89
N PHE A 117 -3.85 -8.80 -7.00
CA PHE A 117 -3.84 -9.86 -5.97
C PHE A 117 -4.12 -11.24 -6.54
N SER A 118 -4.76 -11.31 -7.72
CA SER A 118 -4.90 -12.57 -8.45
C SER A 118 -3.52 -13.13 -8.82
N LYS A 119 -2.57 -12.30 -9.26
CA LYS A 119 -1.22 -12.76 -9.60
C LYS A 119 -0.35 -13.02 -8.36
N ALA A 120 -0.59 -12.30 -7.26
CA ALA A 120 0.15 -12.53 -6.02
C ALA A 120 -0.29 -13.79 -5.25
N LEU A 121 -1.51 -14.31 -5.50
CA LEU A 121 -2.02 -15.52 -4.85
C LEU A 121 -2.17 -16.73 -5.77
N CYS A 122 -2.39 -16.48 -7.06
CA CYS A 122 -2.60 -17.53 -8.03
C CYS A 122 -1.32 -17.66 -8.84
N GLY A 123 -0.49 -18.64 -8.43
CA GLY A 123 0.36 -19.34 -9.38
C GLY A 123 -0.52 -20.04 -10.41
N GLN A 124 -0.98 -19.28 -11.41
CA GLN A 124 -1.44 -19.76 -12.70
C GLN A 124 -0.78 -18.92 -13.79
#